data_AF-A0A6C0JQ34-F1
#
_entry.id   AF-A0A6C0JQ34-F1
#
_cell.length_a   1.000
_cell.length_b   1.000
_cell.length_c   1.000
_cell.angle_alpha   90.00
_cell.angle_beta   90.00
_cell.angle_gamma   90.00
#
_symmetry.space_group_name_H-M   'P 1'
#
loop_
_entity.id
_entity.type
_entity.pdbx_description
1 polymer ?
#
loop_
_entity_poly.entity_id
_entity_poly.type
_entity_poly.pdbx_seq_one_letter_code
_entity_poly.pdbx_strand_id
1 'polypeptide(L)'
;MLYTDPSSGKKYARTDPSSMLTLTKYPGSDPAPTANNSVIMEITDNQYDSVSWNHNIEQNVKEIGEKSKGYKIMHIQEARKISQLYRRLMYAGIALGPLAGLLSGIGSMLYPSSAPAGFPIAGTCIAFISGIVVAITKYGKFEEKSSHHKIAASKYTGLESNVRRQLVLCRSDRVNAGQYLEYVGSNFDDLFLASPLVAKGIYDNYVIVAKKNGIVVPDEYGITIRVDEMYQENKLNELKNVSVINVNKSSKSVLEEEKVELKIEEPGKPLNSKTPSPESTQRRNIGEETFKGNKEIKRTGTLAHFPELNKYSDGRMEYEMQRMMGLK
;
A
#
# COMPACT_ATOMS: atom_id res chain seq x y z
N MET A 1 13.58 33.94 38.71
CA MET A 1 12.86 34.61 39.81
C MET A 1 11.39 34.22 39.70
N LEU A 2 10.87 33.43 40.63
CA LEU A 2 9.46 33.01 40.66
C LEU A 2 8.66 34.09 41.39
N TYR A 3 7.54 34.53 40.83
CA TYR A 3 6.63 35.47 41.49
C TYR A 3 5.37 34.73 41.94
N THR A 4 4.96 34.98 43.18
CA THR A 4 3.73 34.45 43.80
C THR A 4 2.63 35.48 43.72
N ASP A 5 1.50 35.09 43.14
CA ASP A 5 0.27 35.88 43.14
C ASP A 5 -0.36 35.87 44.54
N PRO A 6 -0.54 37.03 45.20
CA PRO A 6 -1.07 37.11 46.56
C PRO A 6 -2.56 36.76 46.69
N SER A 7 -3.30 36.61 45.58
CA SER A 7 -4.72 36.24 45.61
C SER A 7 -4.97 34.73 45.43
N SER A 8 -4.04 34.00 44.80
CA SER A 8 -4.24 32.60 44.42
C SER A 8 -3.18 31.63 44.96
N GLY A 9 -2.08 32.14 45.53
CA GLY A 9 -0.99 31.32 46.09
C GLY A 9 -0.20 30.48 45.08
N LYS A 10 -0.51 30.60 43.79
CA LYS A 10 0.15 29.84 42.72
C LYS A 10 1.45 30.53 42.30
N LYS A 11 2.50 29.71 42.10
CA LYS A 11 3.83 30.14 41.63
C LYS A 11 3.91 29.98 40.12
N TYR A 12 4.24 31.05 39.42
CA TYR A 12 4.40 31.03 37.96
C TYR A 12 5.87 31.28 37.57
N ALA A 13 6.33 30.55 36.55
CA ALA A 13 7.62 30.77 35.93
C ALA A 13 7.50 31.88 34.86
N ARG A 14 8.39 32.87 34.93
CA ARG A 14 8.44 34.00 34.01
C ARG A 14 8.92 33.53 32.64
N THR A 15 8.09 33.60 31.61
CA THR A 15 8.50 33.50 30.21
C THR A 15 8.64 34.91 29.63
N ASP A 16 9.78 35.18 28.98
CA ASP A 16 10.12 36.49 28.41
C ASP A 16 9.18 36.85 27.23
N PRO A 17 8.64 38.09 27.18
CA PRO A 17 7.90 38.58 26.03
C PRO A 17 8.83 39.41 25.14
N SER A 18 9.39 38.80 24.09
CA SER A 18 10.06 39.53 23.01
C SER A 18 9.95 38.78 21.70
N SER A 19 8.75 38.83 21.10
CA SER A 19 8.54 38.77 19.66
C SER A 19 7.10 39.19 19.34
N MET A 20 6.83 40.49 19.48
CA MET A 20 5.70 41.13 18.82
C MET A 20 6.05 41.33 17.34
N LEU A 21 5.29 40.71 16.43
CA LEU A 21 5.21 41.13 15.03
C LEU A 21 3.74 41.19 14.61
N THR A 22 3.22 42.42 14.68
CA THR A 22 2.28 43.09 13.76
C THR A 22 1.17 42.28 13.09
N LEU A 23 -0.04 42.47 13.62
CA LEU A 23 -1.34 42.28 12.99
C LEU A 23 -1.54 43.32 11.86
N THR A 24 -1.80 42.89 10.63
CA THR A 24 -2.43 43.72 9.59
C THR A 24 -3.89 43.30 9.41
N LYS A 25 -4.72 44.35 9.38
CA LYS A 25 -6.18 44.41 9.39
C LYS A 25 -6.74 44.22 7.97
N TYR A 26 -7.75 43.37 7.79
CA TYR A 26 -8.64 43.37 6.62
C TYR A 26 -10.09 43.61 7.09
N PRO A 27 -10.88 44.49 6.42
CA PRO A 27 -12.28 44.74 6.75
C PRO A 27 -13.24 43.99 5.81
N GLY A 28 -14.43 43.63 6.31
CA GLY A 28 -15.61 43.31 5.47
C GLY A 28 -16.44 42.12 5.93
N SER A 29 -17.50 42.39 6.71
CA SER A 29 -18.71 41.58 6.94
C SER A 29 -19.57 41.56 5.67
N ASP A 30 -20.46 40.62 5.30
CA ASP A 30 -21.51 39.77 5.93
C ASP A 30 -21.93 38.68 4.89
N PRO A 31 -23.00 37.85 5.07
CA PRO A 31 -23.44 37.02 6.19
C PRO A 31 -23.55 35.52 5.81
N ALA A 32 -23.91 34.69 6.80
CA ALA A 32 -24.05 33.23 6.75
C ALA A 32 -25.07 32.68 5.72
N PRO A 33 -24.88 31.43 5.26
CA PRO A 33 -26.00 30.57 4.87
C PRO A 33 -26.22 29.45 5.89
N THR A 34 -27.44 29.44 6.41
CA THR A 34 -28.02 28.43 7.28
C THR A 34 -28.38 27.17 6.47
N ALA A 35 -27.94 26.03 7.01
CA ALA A 35 -28.57 24.71 6.96
C ALA A 35 -28.68 23.92 5.64
N ASN A 36 -28.60 22.60 5.86
CA ASN A 36 -29.03 21.50 4.99
C ASN A 36 -27.97 20.98 4.03
N ASN A 37 -27.03 20.20 4.59
CA ASN A 37 -26.54 18.97 3.95
C ASN A 37 -26.00 18.04 5.04
N SER A 38 -26.93 17.48 5.83
CA SER A 38 -26.70 16.18 6.47
C SER A 38 -26.63 15.15 5.35
N VAL A 39 -25.43 14.98 4.80
CA VAL A 39 -25.10 13.79 4.02
C VAL A 39 -25.19 12.64 5.01
N ILE A 40 -26.33 11.97 5.00
CA ILE A 40 -26.46 10.61 5.50
C ILE A 40 -25.46 9.82 4.66
N MET A 41 -24.27 9.57 5.21
CA MET A 41 -23.45 8.45 4.77
C MET A 41 -24.31 7.22 5.05
N GLU A 42 -25.04 6.80 4.03
CA GLU A 42 -25.58 5.47 3.92
C GLU A 42 -24.37 4.54 3.97
N ILE A 43 -24.04 4.11 5.19
CA ILE A 43 -23.12 3.01 5.44
C ILE A 43 -23.81 1.82 4.78
N THR A 44 -23.51 1.60 3.52
CA THR A 44 -23.66 0.29 2.92
C THR A 44 -22.79 -0.62 3.78
N ASP A 45 -23.44 -1.35 4.67
CA ASP A 45 -22.86 -2.41 5.49
C ASP A 45 -22.42 -3.50 4.51
N ASN A 46 -21.31 -3.22 3.83
CA ASN A 46 -20.66 -4.13 2.92
C ASN A 46 -20.09 -5.19 3.85
N GLN A 47 -20.79 -6.31 3.90
CA GLN A 47 -20.54 -7.48 4.72
C GLN A 47 -19.18 -8.07 4.35
N TYR A 48 -18.11 -7.36 4.74
CA TYR A 48 -16.78 -7.89 4.85
C TYR A 48 -16.85 -8.87 6.01
N ASP A 49 -16.84 -10.16 5.69
CA ASP A 49 -16.43 -11.17 6.65
C ASP A 49 -15.22 -10.62 7.41
N SER A 50 -15.37 -10.49 8.73
CA SER A 50 -14.39 -9.81 9.56
C SER A 50 -13.08 -10.61 9.53
N VAL A 51 -12.21 -10.25 8.58
CA VAL A 51 -10.91 -10.90 8.41
C VAL A 51 -10.15 -10.70 9.72
N SER A 52 -9.97 -11.80 10.45
CA SER A 52 -9.30 -11.81 11.73
C SER A 52 -7.78 -11.92 11.53
N TRP A 53 -7.02 -11.44 12.51
CA TRP A 53 -5.56 -11.53 12.50
C TRP A 53 -5.10 -12.98 12.52
N ASN A 54 -4.52 -13.43 11.41
CA ASN A 54 -3.82 -14.70 11.29
C ASN A 54 -2.30 -14.48 11.21
N HIS A 55 -1.53 -15.55 11.41
CA HIS A 55 -0.07 -15.48 11.39
C HIS A 55 0.49 -14.98 10.05
N ASN A 56 -0.16 -15.34 8.93
CA ASN A 56 0.28 -14.95 7.60
C ASN A 56 0.12 -13.45 7.35
N ILE A 57 -0.98 -12.84 7.82
CA ILE A 57 -1.21 -11.39 7.74
C ILE A 57 -0.20 -10.66 8.62
N GLU A 58 0.06 -11.15 9.84
CA GLU A 58 1.08 -10.58 10.72
C GLU A 58 2.46 -10.61 10.05
N GLN A 59 2.81 -11.73 9.43
CA GLN A 59 4.08 -11.90 8.74
C GLN A 59 4.19 -10.99 7.51
N ASN A 60 3.13 -10.88 6.70
CA ASN A 60 3.09 -9.98 5.55
C ASN A 60 3.27 -8.50 5.96
N VAL A 61 2.49 -8.05 6.95
CA VAL A 61 2.59 -6.70 7.51
C VAL A 61 4.00 -6.44 8.07
N LYS A 62 4.58 -7.42 8.76
CA LYS A 62 5.95 -7.35 9.28
C LYS A 62 6.96 -7.20 8.15
N GLU A 63 6.84 -7.98 7.08
CA GLU A 63 7.72 -7.89 5.90
C GLU A 63 7.64 -6.52 5.24
N ILE A 64 6.44 -5.95 5.08
CA ILE A 64 6.28 -4.58 4.55
C ILE A 64 6.97 -3.56 5.47
N GLY A 65 6.84 -3.71 6.79
CA GLY A 65 7.53 -2.88 7.77
C GLY A 65 9.06 -2.99 7.68
N GLU A 66 9.59 -4.20 7.52
CA GLU A 66 11.02 -4.46 7.37
C GLU A 66 11.57 -3.91 6.04
N LYS A 67 10.83 -4.09 4.93
CA LYS A 67 11.16 -3.46 3.63
C LYS A 67 11.16 -1.94 3.75
N SER A 68 10.16 -1.35 4.41
CA SER A 68 10.08 0.10 4.68
C SER A 68 11.28 0.60 5.47
N LYS A 69 11.76 -0.17 6.45
CA LYS A 69 12.99 0.14 7.20
C LYS A 69 14.22 0.14 6.30
N GLY A 70 14.32 -0.79 5.35
CA GLY A 70 15.39 -0.81 4.36
C GLY A 70 15.41 0.43 3.48
N TYR A 71 14.26 0.79 2.90
CA TYR A 71 14.11 2.02 2.10
C TYR A 71 14.45 3.28 2.89
N LYS A 72 13.97 3.38 4.15
CA LYS A 72 14.33 4.47 5.07
C LYS A 72 15.85 4.62 5.18
N ILE A 73 16.59 3.54 5.43
CA ILE A 73 18.04 3.58 5.61
C ILE A 73 18.73 4.05 4.31
N MET A 74 18.32 3.52 3.16
CA MET A 74 18.86 3.90 1.86
C MET A 74 18.66 5.39 1.56
N HIS A 75 17.44 5.91 1.76
CA HIS A 75 17.14 7.33 1.56
C HIS A 75 17.93 8.25 2.52
N ILE A 76 18.13 7.84 3.78
CA ILE A 76 18.97 8.59 4.73
C ILE A 76 20.42 8.65 4.26
N GLN A 77 20.97 7.53 3.76
CA GLN A 77 22.34 7.47 3.26
C GLN A 77 22.54 8.34 2.02
N GLU A 78 21.62 8.28 1.06
CA GLU A 78 21.63 9.12 -0.14
C GLU A 78 21.56 10.61 0.21
N ALA A 79 20.63 11.00 1.10
CA ALA A 79 20.53 12.38 1.57
C ALA A 79 21.82 12.88 2.23
N ARG A 80 22.47 12.04 3.05
CA ARG A 80 23.77 12.35 3.68
C ARG A 80 24.87 12.54 2.65
N LYS A 81 24.96 11.65 1.64
CA LYS A 81 25.96 11.72 0.58
C LYS A 81 25.80 12.98 -0.27
N ILE A 82 24.58 13.30 -0.70
CA ILE A 82 24.28 14.52 -1.46
C ILE A 82 24.61 15.76 -0.62
N SER A 83 24.20 15.79 0.64
CA SER A 83 24.52 16.90 1.57
C SER A 83 26.04 17.06 1.76
N GLN A 84 26.79 15.97 1.87
CA GLN A 84 28.25 16.01 1.99
C GLN A 84 28.92 16.56 0.73
N LEU A 85 28.47 16.11 -0.45
CA LEU A 85 28.98 16.61 -1.73
C LEU A 85 28.73 18.12 -1.88
N TYR A 86 27.50 18.56 -1.58
CA TYR A 86 27.14 19.97 -1.61
C TYR A 86 28.04 20.81 -0.71
N ARG A 87 28.24 20.40 0.55
CA ARG A 87 29.15 21.12 1.48
C ARG A 87 30.58 21.20 0.95
N ARG A 88 31.10 20.12 0.39
CA ARG A 88 32.46 20.10 -0.19
C ARG A 88 32.57 21.08 -1.37
N LEU A 89 31.61 21.07 -2.28
CA LEU A 89 31.59 21.98 -3.43
C LEU A 89 31.41 23.45 -3.01
N MET A 90 30.55 23.70 -2.02
CA MET A 90 30.34 25.04 -1.48
C MET A 90 31.62 25.60 -0.84
N TYR A 91 32.28 24.83 0.03
CA TYR A 91 33.54 25.25 0.63
C TYR A 91 34.65 25.42 -0.41
N ALA A 92 34.71 24.57 -1.44
CA ALA A 92 35.64 24.75 -2.54
C ALA A 92 35.37 26.07 -3.29
N GLY A 93 34.11 26.39 -3.60
CA GLY A 93 33.74 27.64 -4.25
C GLY A 93 34.09 28.88 -3.42
N ILE A 94 33.84 28.85 -2.10
CA ILE A 94 34.17 29.94 -1.18
C ILE A 94 35.69 30.14 -1.04
N ALA A 95 36.48 29.07 -1.08
CA ALA A 95 37.94 29.15 -0.94
C ALA A 95 38.64 29.56 -2.24
N LEU A 96 38.22 29.04 -3.40
CA LEU A 96 38.89 29.25 -4.68
C LEU A 96 38.78 30.70 -5.18
N GLY A 97 37.65 31.38 -4.92
CA GLY A 97 37.44 32.77 -5.35
C GLY A 97 38.47 33.74 -4.76
N PRO A 98 38.56 33.86 -3.42
CA PRO A 98 39.58 34.68 -2.76
C PRO A 98 41.01 34.25 -3.06
N LEU A 99 41.27 32.94 -3.18
CA LEU A 99 42.60 32.42 -3.50
C LEU A 99 43.07 32.89 -4.89
N ALA A 100 42.17 32.93 -5.88
CA ALA A 100 42.47 33.46 -7.21
C ALA A 100 42.84 34.95 -7.16
N GLY A 101 42.10 35.74 -6.37
CA GLY A 101 42.37 37.17 -6.16
C GLY A 101 43.71 37.41 -5.46
N LEU A 102 44.02 36.63 -4.42
CA LEU A 102 45.30 36.67 -3.72
C LEU A 102 46.48 36.33 -4.64
N LEU A 103 46.36 35.27 -5.45
CA LEU A 103 47.42 34.85 -6.36
C LEU A 103 47.73 35.95 -7.40
N SER A 104 46.69 36.58 -7.94
CA SER A 104 46.85 37.70 -8.86
C SER A 104 47.48 38.92 -8.15
N GLY A 105 47.09 39.21 -6.91
CA GLY A 105 47.63 40.33 -6.13
C GLY A 105 49.10 40.16 -5.74
N ILE A 106 49.49 38.95 -5.32
CA ILE A 106 50.89 38.62 -5.00
C ILE A 106 51.78 38.78 -6.25
N GLY A 107 51.31 38.31 -7.41
CA GLY A 107 52.03 38.50 -8.68
C GLY A 107 52.31 39.97 -8.98
N SER A 108 51.32 40.84 -8.78
CA SER A 108 51.45 42.29 -9.00
C SER A 108 52.37 42.97 -7.97
N MET A 109 52.40 42.51 -6.72
CA MET A 109 53.25 43.09 -5.67
C MET A 109 54.72 42.66 -5.76
N LEU A 110 54.99 41.39 -6.09
CA LEU A 110 56.36 40.87 -6.14
C LEU A 110 57.15 41.37 -7.36
N TYR A 111 56.46 41.67 -8.47
CA TYR A 111 57.11 42.02 -9.73
C TYR A 111 56.44 43.23 -10.41
N PRO A 112 56.49 44.44 -9.81
CA PRO A 112 55.75 45.60 -10.31
C PRO A 112 56.22 46.11 -11.69
N SER A 113 57.48 45.88 -12.06
CA SER A 113 58.08 46.41 -13.30
C SER A 113 58.31 45.35 -14.39
N SER A 114 58.14 44.06 -14.05
CA SER A 114 58.39 42.93 -14.94
C SER A 114 57.62 41.69 -14.44
N ALA A 115 56.32 41.86 -14.19
CA ALA A 115 55.47 40.77 -13.74
C ALA A 115 55.51 39.62 -14.75
N PRO A 116 55.96 38.41 -14.38
CA PRO A 116 55.78 37.25 -15.22
C PRO A 116 54.28 37.09 -15.47
N ALA A 117 53.87 37.13 -16.73
CA ALA A 117 52.46 37.03 -17.12
C ALA A 117 51.77 35.76 -16.57
N GLY A 118 52.55 34.76 -16.14
CA GLY A 118 52.06 33.52 -15.53
C GLY A 118 51.19 33.70 -14.28
N PHE A 119 51.51 34.61 -13.36
CA PHE A 119 50.72 34.82 -12.13
C PHE A 119 49.30 35.33 -12.38
N PRO A 120 49.09 36.42 -13.14
CA PRO A 120 47.74 36.90 -13.46
C PRO A 120 46.96 35.89 -14.30
N ILE A 121 47.60 35.20 -15.27
CA ILE A 121 46.95 34.15 -16.07
C ILE A 121 46.49 32.99 -15.17
N ALA A 122 47.34 32.50 -14.28
CA ALA A 122 46.99 31.44 -13.33
C ALA A 122 45.84 31.87 -12.39
N GLY A 123 45.88 33.11 -11.91
CA GLY A 123 44.79 33.70 -11.12
C GLY A 123 43.46 33.71 -11.87
N THR A 124 43.45 34.14 -13.14
CA THR A 124 42.24 34.12 -13.98
C THR A 124 41.72 32.71 -14.21
N CYS A 125 42.59 31.72 -14.44
CA CYS A 125 42.17 30.32 -14.59
C CYS A 125 41.50 29.77 -13.31
N ILE A 126 42.07 30.03 -12.13
CA ILE A 126 41.49 29.59 -10.85
C ILE A 126 40.15 30.30 -10.61
N ALA A 127 40.05 31.59 -10.92
CA ALA A 127 38.80 32.34 -10.81
C ALA A 127 37.70 31.76 -11.73
N PHE A 128 38.06 31.38 -12.96
CA PHE A 128 37.14 30.74 -13.90
C PHE A 128 36.64 29.38 -13.39
N ILE A 129 37.57 28.53 -12.90
CA ILE A 129 37.22 27.24 -12.28
C ILE A 129 36.31 27.47 -11.06
N SER A 130 36.61 28.46 -10.22
CA SER A 130 35.77 28.83 -9.07
C SER A 130 34.36 29.21 -9.51
N GLY A 131 34.23 30.00 -10.58
CA GLY A 131 32.94 30.38 -11.16
C GLY A 131 32.13 29.17 -11.63
N ILE A 132 32.78 28.21 -12.30
CA ILE A 132 32.15 26.95 -12.72
C ILE A 132 31.68 26.13 -11.51
N VAL A 133 32.52 25.98 -10.48
CA VAL A 133 32.15 25.23 -9.26
C VAL A 133 30.94 25.86 -8.57
N VAL A 134 30.90 27.19 -8.45
CA VAL A 134 29.76 27.91 -7.88
C VAL A 134 28.51 27.74 -8.73
N ALA A 135 28.63 27.83 -10.06
CA ALA A 135 27.51 27.60 -10.97
C ALA A 135 26.96 26.18 -10.84
N ILE A 136 27.80 25.14 -10.86
CA ILE A 136 27.38 23.74 -10.66
C ILE A 136 26.70 23.58 -9.31
N THR A 137 27.23 24.18 -8.25
CA THR A 137 26.65 24.11 -6.90
C THR A 137 25.25 24.73 -6.85
N LYS A 138 25.07 25.90 -7.51
CA LYS A 138 23.80 26.62 -7.56
C LYS A 138 22.75 25.91 -8.42
N TYR A 139 23.11 25.47 -9.62
CA TYR A 139 22.19 24.84 -10.57
C TYR A 139 21.98 23.34 -10.31
N GLY A 140 22.87 22.69 -9.59
CA GLY A 140 22.77 21.26 -9.27
C GLY A 140 21.61 20.87 -8.34
N LYS A 141 20.98 21.86 -7.68
CA LYS A 141 19.82 21.69 -6.77
C LYS A 141 20.05 20.59 -5.73
N PHE A 142 21.28 20.50 -5.20
CA PHE A 142 21.67 19.44 -4.29
C PHE A 142 20.86 19.46 -2.98
N GLU A 143 20.52 20.64 -2.47
CA GLU A 143 19.66 20.78 -1.28
C GLU A 143 18.25 20.25 -1.53
N GLU A 144 17.65 20.59 -2.68
CA GLU A 144 16.32 20.11 -3.08
C GLU A 144 16.31 18.58 -3.18
N LYS A 145 17.27 18.00 -3.92
CA LYS A 145 17.43 16.54 -4.03
C LYS A 145 17.60 15.89 -2.67
N SER A 146 18.49 16.42 -1.82
CA SER A 146 18.67 15.90 -0.48
C SER A 146 17.41 16.00 0.36
N SER A 147 16.60 17.05 0.20
CA SER A 147 15.33 17.25 0.90
C SER A 147 14.31 16.18 0.49
N HIS A 148 14.17 15.91 -0.80
CA HIS A 148 13.28 14.85 -1.31
C HIS A 148 13.59 13.48 -0.71
N HIS A 149 14.88 13.09 -0.63
CA HIS A 149 15.26 11.84 0.06
C HIS A 149 14.98 11.88 1.57
N LYS A 150 15.15 13.02 2.26
CA LYS A 150 14.79 13.16 3.69
C LYS A 150 13.29 13.00 3.93
N ILE A 151 12.46 13.58 3.05
CA ILE A 151 11.00 13.48 3.12
C ILE A 151 10.57 12.02 2.91
N ALA A 152 11.11 11.34 1.89
CA ALA A 152 10.85 9.92 1.66
C ALA A 152 11.23 9.07 2.88
N ALA A 153 12.42 9.27 3.44
CA ALA A 153 12.86 8.58 4.65
C ALA A 153 11.92 8.80 5.85
N SER A 154 11.41 10.03 6.02
CA SER A 154 10.44 10.37 7.07
C SER A 154 9.13 9.60 6.88
N LYS A 155 8.59 9.57 5.66
CA LYS A 155 7.37 8.81 5.33
C LYS A 155 7.53 7.32 5.63
N TYR A 156 8.63 6.70 5.18
CA TYR A 156 8.91 5.29 5.50
C TYR A 156 9.09 5.05 7.01
N THR A 157 9.64 6.02 7.74
CA THR A 157 9.73 5.95 9.21
C THR A 157 8.35 5.94 9.85
N GLY A 158 7.43 6.75 9.33
CA GLY A 158 6.03 6.79 9.77
C GLY A 158 5.33 5.46 9.56
N LEU A 159 5.42 4.88 8.35
CA LEU A 159 4.84 3.59 8.01
C LEU A 159 5.41 2.46 8.88
N GLU A 160 6.74 2.37 9.00
CA GLU A 160 7.41 1.37 9.84
C GLU A 160 7.02 1.50 11.32
N SER A 161 6.91 2.73 11.84
CA SER A 161 6.50 2.95 13.23
C SER A 161 5.03 2.62 13.47
N ASN A 162 4.16 2.83 12.48
CA ASN A 162 2.76 2.44 12.53
C ASN A 162 2.63 0.91 12.57
N VAL A 163 3.32 0.20 11.66
CA VAL A 163 3.39 -1.27 11.64
C VAL A 163 3.86 -1.83 12.98
N ARG A 164 4.98 -1.30 13.50
CA ARG A 164 5.51 -1.73 14.80
C ARG A 164 4.48 -1.54 15.92
N ARG A 165 3.76 -0.42 15.94
CA ARG A 165 2.76 -0.13 16.97
C ARG A 165 1.61 -1.13 16.93
N GLN A 166 1.12 -1.49 15.74
CA GLN A 166 0.03 -2.47 15.61
C GLN A 166 0.47 -3.88 15.99
N LEU A 167 1.68 -4.30 15.60
CA LEU A 167 2.18 -5.65 15.93
C LEU A 167 2.50 -5.85 17.42
N VAL A 168 2.71 -4.76 18.18
CA VAL A 168 2.90 -4.81 19.64
C VAL A 168 1.59 -5.05 20.40
N LEU A 169 0.44 -4.67 19.83
CA LEU A 169 -0.87 -4.86 20.47
C LEU A 169 -1.31 -6.33 20.42
N CYS A 170 -2.15 -6.74 21.38
CA CYS A 170 -2.87 -8.01 21.33
C CYS A 170 -3.81 -8.06 20.11
N ARG A 171 -4.04 -9.24 19.52
CA ARG A 171 -4.87 -9.39 18.31
C ARG A 171 -6.29 -8.84 18.46
N SER A 172 -6.84 -8.84 19.67
CA SER A 172 -8.16 -8.28 20.02
C SER A 172 -8.22 -6.76 19.93
N ASP A 173 -7.10 -6.08 20.13
CA ASP A 173 -7.04 -4.62 20.32
C ASP A 173 -6.53 -3.91 19.06
N ARG A 174 -6.23 -4.66 18.00
CA ARG A 174 -5.75 -4.15 16.72
C ARG A 174 -6.91 -3.68 15.86
N VAL A 175 -6.57 -2.84 14.88
CA VAL A 175 -7.47 -2.51 13.77
C VAL A 175 -7.83 -3.80 13.01
N ASN A 176 -9.00 -3.84 12.37
CA ASN A 176 -9.42 -4.96 11.53
C ASN A 176 -8.31 -5.35 10.54
N ALA A 177 -8.02 -6.66 10.42
CA ALA A 177 -6.84 -7.12 9.70
C ALA A 177 -6.92 -6.84 8.20
N GLY A 178 -8.11 -6.98 7.60
CA GLY A 178 -8.33 -6.69 6.17
C GLY A 178 -8.11 -5.21 5.86
N GLN A 179 -8.78 -4.32 6.61
CA GLN A 179 -8.63 -2.87 6.46
C GLN A 179 -7.19 -2.42 6.69
N TYR A 180 -6.51 -3.00 7.68
CA TYR A 180 -5.14 -2.63 7.99
C TYR A 180 -4.15 -3.11 6.92
N LEU A 181 -4.35 -4.31 6.36
CA LEU A 181 -3.52 -4.84 5.29
C LEU A 181 -3.64 -3.97 4.03
N GLU A 182 -4.87 -3.58 3.65
CA GLU A 182 -5.12 -2.67 2.54
C GLU A 182 -4.47 -1.29 2.78
N TYR A 183 -4.61 -0.75 3.99
CA TYR A 183 -3.97 0.51 4.39
C TYR A 183 -2.43 0.43 4.30
N VAL A 184 -1.81 -0.63 4.83
CA VAL A 184 -0.34 -0.78 4.83
C VAL A 184 0.18 -1.00 3.41
N GLY A 185 -0.49 -1.82 2.61
CA GLY A 185 -0.14 -2.07 1.21
C GLY A 185 -0.24 -0.81 0.35
N SER A 186 -1.41 -0.15 0.36
CA SER A 186 -1.63 1.08 -0.40
C SER A 186 -0.64 2.18 -0.02
N ASN A 187 -0.42 2.42 1.27
CA ASN A 187 0.58 3.40 1.70
C ASN A 187 1.99 3.01 1.26
N PHE A 188 2.35 1.74 1.36
CA PHE A 188 3.68 1.30 0.92
C PHE A 188 3.88 1.57 -0.57
N ASP A 189 2.90 1.21 -1.40
CA ASP A 189 2.95 1.41 -2.85
C ASP A 189 2.96 2.91 -3.21
N ASP A 190 2.12 3.71 -2.56
CA ASP A 190 2.10 5.17 -2.74
C ASP A 190 3.44 5.80 -2.34
N LEU A 191 4.01 5.37 -1.22
CA LEU A 191 5.33 5.82 -0.78
C LEU A 191 6.41 5.41 -1.77
N PHE A 192 6.34 4.18 -2.29
CA PHE A 192 7.29 3.66 -3.25
C PHE A 192 7.27 4.44 -4.56
N LEU A 193 6.07 4.69 -5.12
CA LEU A 193 5.88 5.47 -6.34
C LEU A 193 6.27 6.95 -6.17
N ALA A 194 6.00 7.54 -5.00
CA ALA A 194 6.34 8.93 -4.72
C ALA A 194 7.82 9.15 -4.35
N SER A 195 8.58 8.07 -4.11
CA SER A 195 9.96 8.17 -3.64
C SER A 195 10.93 8.46 -4.79
N PRO A 196 11.96 9.32 -4.56
CA PRO A 196 13.01 9.54 -5.55
C PRO A 196 13.86 8.27 -5.73
N LEU A 197 14.33 8.04 -6.96
CA LEU A 197 15.19 6.90 -7.29
C LEU A 197 16.47 6.90 -6.46
N VAL A 198 16.78 5.74 -5.86
CA VAL A 198 18.02 5.53 -5.09
C VAL A 198 19.15 5.14 -6.05
N ALA A 199 20.35 5.70 -5.84
CA ALA A 199 21.49 5.35 -6.69
C ALA A 199 21.94 3.90 -6.44
N LYS A 200 22.30 3.18 -7.51
CA LYS A 200 22.78 1.79 -7.42
C LYS A 200 23.91 1.60 -6.39
N GLY A 201 24.86 2.54 -6.35
CA GLY A 201 25.96 2.48 -5.39
C GLY A 201 25.52 2.58 -3.92
N ILE A 202 24.37 3.19 -3.60
CA ILE A 202 23.82 3.16 -2.24
C ILE A 202 23.13 1.83 -1.96
N TYR A 203 22.40 1.30 -2.94
CA TYR A 203 21.78 -0.02 -2.84
C TYR A 203 22.82 -1.12 -2.58
N ASP A 204 23.89 -1.18 -3.37
CA ASP A 204 24.96 -2.19 -3.22
C ASP A 204 25.60 -2.13 -1.83
N ASN A 205 25.88 -0.91 -1.34
CA ASN A 205 26.41 -0.70 0.01
C ASN A 205 25.41 -1.14 1.08
N TYR A 206 24.12 -0.86 0.88
CA TYR A 206 23.08 -1.31 1.80
C TYR A 206 22.98 -2.84 1.83
N VAL A 207 23.03 -3.53 0.69
CA VAL A 207 22.98 -5.00 0.63
C VAL A 207 24.11 -5.63 1.43
N ILE A 208 25.33 -5.10 1.33
CA ILE A 208 26.48 -5.58 2.11
C ILE A 208 26.22 -5.41 3.62
N VAL A 209 25.75 -4.23 4.02
CA VAL A 209 25.45 -3.91 5.42
C VAL A 209 24.28 -4.75 5.95
N ALA A 210 23.26 -4.98 5.12
CA ALA A 210 22.07 -5.75 5.47
C ALA A 210 22.43 -7.22 5.68
N LYS A 211 23.19 -7.83 4.75
CA LYS A 211 23.68 -9.21 4.88
C LYS A 211 24.53 -9.40 6.13
N LYS A 212 25.40 -8.44 6.44
CA LYS A 212 26.24 -8.49 7.66
C LYS A 212 25.41 -8.45 8.95
N ASN A 213 24.30 -7.71 8.94
CA ASN A 213 23.47 -7.48 10.12
C ASN A 213 22.21 -8.37 10.18
N GLY A 214 22.03 -9.30 9.24
CA GLY A 214 20.83 -10.13 9.13
C GLY A 214 19.55 -9.33 8.89
N ILE A 215 19.63 -8.17 8.21
CA ILE A 215 18.48 -7.33 7.89
C ILE A 215 17.90 -7.76 6.54
N VAL A 216 16.57 -7.77 6.42
CA VAL A 216 15.87 -8.03 5.16
C VAL A 216 16.28 -6.99 4.10
N VAL A 217 16.62 -7.50 2.92
CA VAL A 217 16.95 -6.68 1.75
C VAL A 217 15.65 -6.44 0.98
N PRO A 218 15.25 -5.19 0.73
CA PRO A 218 14.11 -4.89 -0.13
C PRO A 218 14.34 -5.41 -1.55
N ASP A 219 13.28 -5.93 -2.16
CA ASP A 219 13.32 -6.47 -3.52
C ASP A 219 13.79 -5.41 -4.52
N GLU A 220 14.63 -5.82 -5.47
CA GLU A 220 14.97 -4.99 -6.63
C GLU A 220 13.75 -4.84 -7.55
N TYR A 221 13.70 -3.76 -8.33
CA TYR A 221 12.67 -3.43 -9.33
C TYR A 221 12.38 -4.52 -10.40
N GLY A 222 13.02 -5.69 -10.34
CA GLY A 222 12.90 -6.77 -11.32
C GLY A 222 12.48 -8.14 -10.79
N ILE A 223 12.22 -8.31 -9.48
CA ILE A 223 11.89 -9.63 -8.92
C ILE A 223 10.37 -9.80 -8.86
N THR A 224 9.86 -10.72 -9.68
CA THR A 224 8.44 -11.09 -9.76
C THR A 224 7.98 -11.67 -8.43
N ILE A 225 6.74 -11.35 -8.03
CA ILE A 225 6.08 -11.90 -6.84
C ILE A 225 6.10 -13.43 -6.92
N ARG A 226 6.82 -14.09 -6.00
CA ARG A 226 6.65 -15.53 -5.76
C ARG A 226 5.35 -15.70 -4.99
N VAL A 227 4.29 -16.04 -5.69
CA VAL A 227 3.03 -16.43 -5.06
C VAL A 227 3.24 -17.82 -4.44
N ASP A 228 2.72 -18.02 -3.23
CA ASP A 228 2.78 -19.30 -2.51
C ASP A 228 2.09 -20.40 -3.34
N GLU A 229 2.84 -21.42 -3.75
CA GLU A 229 2.36 -22.56 -4.55
C GLU A 229 1.16 -23.24 -3.88
N MET A 230 1.12 -23.33 -2.54
CA MET A 230 -0.02 -23.91 -1.82
C MET A 230 -1.30 -23.09 -1.99
N TYR A 231 -1.20 -21.75 -1.99
CA TYR A 231 -2.36 -20.90 -2.16
C TYR A 231 -2.91 -21.05 -3.59
N GLN A 232 -2.02 -21.13 -4.58
CA GLN A 232 -2.40 -21.36 -5.96
C GLN A 232 -3.08 -22.72 -6.15
N GLU A 233 -2.54 -23.78 -5.58
CA GLU A 233 -3.14 -25.11 -5.64
C GLU A 233 -4.49 -25.16 -4.93
N ASN A 234 -4.63 -24.55 -3.76
CA ASN A 234 -5.90 -24.49 -3.05
C ASN A 234 -6.96 -23.72 -3.85
N LYS A 235 -6.61 -22.58 -4.45
CA LYS A 235 -7.53 -21.82 -5.29
C LYS A 235 -7.88 -22.57 -6.58
N LEU A 236 -6.90 -23.26 -7.17
CA LEU A 236 -7.12 -24.13 -8.32
C LEU A 236 -8.08 -25.27 -7.97
N ASN A 237 -7.93 -25.87 -6.77
CA ASN A 237 -8.80 -26.94 -6.29
C ASN A 237 -10.22 -26.45 -5.96
N GLU A 238 -10.37 -25.24 -5.43
CA GLU A 238 -11.68 -24.58 -5.28
C GLU A 238 -12.37 -24.37 -6.63
N LEU A 239 -11.64 -23.92 -7.65
CA LEU A 239 -12.15 -23.72 -9.01
C LEU A 239 -12.43 -25.04 -9.74
N LYS A 240 -11.63 -26.08 -9.46
CA LYS A 240 -11.83 -27.45 -9.94
C LYS A 240 -12.97 -28.16 -9.22
N ASN A 241 -13.56 -27.59 -8.17
CA ASN A 241 -14.63 -28.23 -7.43
C ASN A 241 -15.93 -28.19 -8.26
N VAL A 242 -16.04 -29.15 -9.19
CA VAL A 242 -17.22 -29.47 -9.99
C VAL A 242 -18.26 -30.10 -9.07
N SER A 243 -18.79 -29.31 -8.13
CA SER A 243 -19.99 -29.75 -7.41
C SER A 243 -21.13 -29.87 -8.42
N VAL A 244 -21.78 -31.04 -8.43
CA VAL A 244 -22.88 -31.36 -9.33
C VAL A 244 -23.98 -30.31 -9.14
N ILE A 245 -24.21 -29.49 -10.17
CA ILE A 245 -25.33 -28.54 -10.18
C ILE A 245 -26.61 -29.38 -10.26
N ASN A 246 -27.26 -29.60 -9.12
CA ASN A 246 -28.58 -30.21 -9.07
C ASN A 246 -29.62 -29.18 -9.54
N VAL A 247 -29.90 -29.19 -10.84
CA VAL A 247 -30.98 -28.41 -11.43
C VAL A 247 -32.30 -29.08 -11.06
N ASN A 248 -33.15 -28.36 -10.31
CA ASN A 248 -34.47 -28.74 -9.78
C ASN A 248 -34.51 -29.67 -8.55
N LYS A 249 -34.36 -29.08 -7.35
CA LYS A 249 -35.27 -29.44 -6.26
C LYS A 249 -36.52 -28.56 -6.38
N SER A 250 -37.51 -29.01 -7.14
CA SER A 250 -38.87 -28.52 -6.93
C SER A 250 -39.30 -28.94 -5.53
N SER A 251 -39.76 -27.96 -4.76
CA SER A 251 -40.13 -27.98 -3.36
C SER A 251 -41.30 -28.93 -3.04
N LYS A 252 -41.14 -30.26 -3.17
CA LYS A 252 -42.25 -31.20 -2.92
C LYS A 252 -41.92 -32.61 -2.38
N SER A 253 -40.71 -32.87 -1.88
CA SER A 253 -40.38 -34.20 -1.32
C SER A 253 -39.76 -34.16 0.08
N VAL A 254 -40.21 -33.24 0.95
CA VAL A 254 -39.86 -33.22 2.39
C VAL A 254 -40.93 -33.91 3.24
N LEU A 255 -41.92 -34.60 2.65
CA LEU A 255 -43.08 -35.11 3.40
C LEU A 255 -43.33 -36.63 3.34
N GLU A 256 -42.44 -37.47 2.77
CA GLU A 256 -42.76 -38.91 2.61
C GLU A 256 -41.71 -39.92 3.09
N GLU A 257 -40.70 -39.54 3.88
CA GLU A 257 -39.74 -40.53 4.45
C GLU A 257 -39.72 -40.60 5.98
N GLU A 258 -40.83 -40.29 6.65
CA GLU A 258 -40.97 -40.59 8.08
C GLU A 258 -42.31 -41.29 8.37
N LYS A 259 -42.39 -42.59 8.07
CA LYS A 259 -43.46 -43.47 8.60
C LYS A 259 -43.18 -44.97 8.47
N VAL A 260 -42.43 -45.53 9.42
CA VAL A 260 -42.48 -46.92 9.96
C VAL A 260 -41.77 -46.82 11.32
N GLU A 261 -42.23 -47.20 12.52
CA GLU A 261 -43.42 -47.83 13.09
C GLU A 261 -43.24 -47.70 14.62
N LEU A 262 -44.25 -47.31 15.40
CA LEU A 262 -44.39 -47.66 16.83
C LEU A 262 -45.84 -47.44 17.29
N LYS A 263 -46.46 -48.51 17.78
CA LYS A 263 -47.83 -48.61 18.29
C LYS A 263 -48.02 -47.79 19.58
N ILE A 264 -49.24 -47.26 19.80
CA ILE A 264 -50.19 -47.58 20.90
C ILE A 264 -51.32 -46.50 20.97
N GLU A 265 -52.56 -47.01 20.87
CA GLU A 265 -53.87 -46.61 21.44
C GLU A 265 -54.55 -45.22 21.21
N GLU A 266 -55.87 -45.31 20.94
CA GLU A 266 -56.93 -44.29 20.76
C GLU A 266 -57.31 -43.54 22.09
N PRO A 267 -58.40 -42.72 22.23
CA PRO A 267 -59.40 -42.17 21.27
C PRO A 267 -59.78 -40.67 21.46
N GLY A 268 -60.54 -40.08 20.51
CA GLY A 268 -61.56 -39.05 20.87
C GLY A 268 -61.90 -37.91 19.87
N LYS A 269 -62.82 -38.17 18.91
CA LYS A 269 -64.05 -37.41 18.52
C LYS A 269 -64.03 -35.88 18.19
N PRO A 270 -65.08 -35.29 17.54
CA PRO A 270 -64.99 -34.66 16.20
C PRO A 270 -65.53 -33.20 16.11
N LEU A 271 -65.87 -32.75 14.88
CA LEU A 271 -66.53 -31.49 14.41
C LEU A 271 -65.57 -30.39 13.91
N ASN A 272 -65.82 -29.61 12.86
CA ASN A 272 -67.05 -29.29 12.14
C ASN A 272 -66.78 -28.75 10.71
N SER A 273 -67.82 -28.88 9.89
CA SER A 273 -68.13 -28.39 8.55
C SER A 273 -67.84 -26.91 8.19
N LYS A 274 -67.55 -26.64 6.90
CA LYS A 274 -68.45 -25.97 5.92
C LYS A 274 -67.70 -25.40 4.69
N THR A 275 -68.07 -25.88 3.51
CA THR A 275 -68.04 -25.22 2.19
C THR A 275 -69.03 -24.03 2.16
N PRO A 276 -69.04 -23.07 1.18
CA PRO A 276 -69.17 -23.32 -0.27
C PRO A 276 -68.39 -22.37 -1.22
N SER A 277 -68.42 -22.78 -2.49
CA SER A 277 -67.90 -22.25 -3.77
C SER A 277 -68.65 -20.98 -4.29
N PRO A 278 -68.65 -20.57 -5.59
CA PRO A 278 -67.96 -21.05 -6.81
C PRO A 278 -67.47 -19.92 -7.79
N GLU A 279 -67.17 -20.35 -9.04
CA GLU A 279 -67.11 -19.58 -10.30
C GLU A 279 -65.83 -18.77 -10.58
N SER A 280 -65.21 -18.77 -11.76
CA SER A 280 -65.40 -19.39 -13.10
C SER A 280 -64.07 -19.10 -13.84
N THR A 281 -63.50 -19.85 -14.78
CA THR A 281 -63.89 -20.09 -16.18
C THR A 281 -62.69 -20.74 -16.88
N GLN A 282 -63.01 -21.58 -17.85
CA GLN A 282 -62.21 -22.53 -18.64
C GLN A 282 -61.01 -22.00 -19.45
N ARG A 283 -59.92 -22.77 -19.32
CA ARG A 283 -59.15 -23.49 -20.36
C ARG A 283 -58.65 -22.76 -21.62
N ARG A 284 -57.34 -22.91 -21.87
CA ARG A 284 -56.84 -23.62 -23.06
C ARG A 284 -55.55 -24.37 -22.73
N ASN A 285 -55.60 -25.68 -22.95
CA ASN A 285 -54.48 -26.61 -22.94
C ASN A 285 -53.60 -26.37 -24.17
N ILE A 286 -52.30 -26.28 -23.98
CA ILE A 286 -51.32 -26.72 -24.97
C ILE A 286 -50.54 -27.83 -24.27
N GLY A 287 -50.64 -29.05 -24.80
CA GLY A 287 -50.04 -30.23 -24.23
C GLY A 287 -48.52 -30.13 -24.29
N GLU A 288 -47.89 -30.06 -23.12
CA GLU A 288 -46.50 -30.45 -22.95
C GLU A 288 -46.44 -31.99 -22.99
N GLU A 289 -46.06 -32.54 -24.14
CA GLU A 289 -45.53 -33.89 -24.19
C GLU A 289 -44.24 -33.91 -23.36
N THR A 290 -44.36 -34.32 -22.11
CA THR A 290 -43.22 -34.58 -21.25
C THR A 290 -42.45 -35.77 -21.82
N PHE A 291 -41.33 -35.47 -22.46
CA PHE A 291 -40.32 -36.43 -22.84
C PHE A 291 -39.77 -37.09 -21.57
N LYS A 292 -40.38 -38.20 -21.15
CA LYS A 292 -39.84 -39.09 -20.11
C LYS A 292 -38.59 -39.77 -20.66
N GLY A 293 -37.47 -39.06 -20.60
CA GLY A 293 -36.15 -39.63 -20.75
C GLY A 293 -35.33 -39.24 -19.55
N ASN A 294 -35.01 -40.21 -18.68
CA ASN A 294 -33.89 -40.07 -17.75
C ASN A 294 -32.64 -39.75 -18.57
N LYS A 295 -32.19 -38.50 -18.53
CA LYS A 295 -30.89 -38.10 -19.05
C LYS A 295 -30.12 -37.48 -17.90
N GLU A 296 -29.34 -38.31 -17.21
CA GLU A 296 -28.00 -37.85 -16.85
C GLU A 296 -27.38 -37.31 -18.14
N ILE A 297 -27.13 -36.01 -18.23
CA ILE A 297 -26.33 -35.48 -19.33
C ILE A 297 -24.87 -35.80 -18.99
N LYS A 298 -24.47 -37.05 -19.23
CA LYS A 298 -23.06 -37.36 -19.49
C LYS A 298 -22.69 -36.65 -20.80
N ARG A 299 -21.46 -36.12 -20.89
CA ARG A 299 -20.85 -35.68 -22.16
C ARG A 299 -21.29 -36.68 -23.23
N THR A 300 -21.87 -36.20 -24.32
CA THR A 300 -22.46 -37.01 -25.40
C THR A 300 -21.65 -38.28 -25.62
N GLY A 301 -22.29 -39.45 -25.55
CA GLY A 301 -21.62 -40.76 -25.52
C GLY A 301 -20.64 -41.02 -26.65
N THR A 302 -20.65 -40.21 -27.71
CA THR A 302 -19.65 -40.16 -28.77
C THR A 302 -18.25 -39.71 -28.33
N LEU A 303 -18.11 -38.95 -27.24
CA LEU A 303 -16.81 -38.48 -26.71
C LEU A 303 -16.28 -39.29 -25.51
N ALA A 304 -17.10 -40.20 -24.95
CA ALA A 304 -16.67 -41.08 -23.86
C ALA A 304 -15.70 -42.18 -24.34
N HIS A 305 -15.67 -42.47 -25.64
CA HIS A 305 -14.89 -43.58 -26.20
C HIS A 305 -13.42 -43.25 -26.49
N PHE A 306 -13.00 -41.99 -26.32
CA PHE A 306 -11.61 -41.56 -26.55
C PHE A 306 -11.03 -40.97 -25.26
N PRO A 307 -10.55 -41.81 -24.32
CA PRO A 307 -9.97 -41.34 -23.06
C PRO A 307 -8.76 -40.42 -23.31
N GLU A 308 -8.04 -40.63 -24.41
CA GLU A 308 -6.95 -39.73 -24.83
C GLU A 308 -7.45 -38.32 -25.17
N LEU A 309 -8.58 -38.19 -25.87
CA LEU A 309 -9.14 -36.89 -26.25
C LEU A 309 -9.59 -36.07 -25.01
N ASN A 310 -10.11 -36.74 -23.98
CA ASN A 310 -10.46 -36.08 -22.71
C ASN A 310 -9.22 -35.66 -21.92
N LYS A 311 -8.17 -36.49 -21.89
CA LYS A 311 -6.88 -36.14 -21.27
C LYS A 311 -6.23 -34.93 -21.97
N TYR A 312 -6.32 -34.85 -23.29
CA TYR A 312 -5.82 -33.69 -24.06
C TYR A 312 -6.71 -32.45 -23.90
N SER A 313 -8.04 -32.60 -23.80
CA SER A 313 -8.96 -31.47 -23.58
C SER A 313 -8.80 -30.88 -22.18
N ASP A 314 -8.77 -31.72 -21.15
CA ASP A 314 -8.66 -31.29 -19.77
C ASP A 314 -7.22 -30.81 -19.46
N GLY A 315 -6.20 -31.46 -20.04
CA GLY A 315 -4.81 -30.97 -19.97
C GLY A 315 -4.58 -29.67 -20.74
N ARG A 316 -5.25 -29.46 -21.88
CA ARG A 316 -5.21 -28.18 -22.61
C ARG A 316 -5.96 -27.07 -21.87
N MET A 317 -7.07 -27.41 -21.20
CA MET A 317 -7.79 -26.47 -20.33
C MET A 317 -6.95 -26.08 -19.11
N GLU A 318 -6.26 -27.05 -18.50
CA GLU A 318 -5.33 -26.82 -17.40
C GLU A 318 -4.15 -25.94 -17.85
N TYR A 319 -3.56 -26.24 -19.01
CA TYR A 319 -2.50 -25.42 -19.61
C TYR A 319 -2.96 -23.98 -19.91
N GLU A 320 -4.14 -23.80 -20.51
CA GLU A 320 -4.67 -22.46 -20.79
C GLU A 320 -5.07 -21.72 -19.49
N MET A 321 -5.55 -22.42 -18.46
CA MET A 321 -5.79 -21.83 -17.13
C MET A 321 -4.51 -21.38 -16.45
N GLN A 322 -3.46 -22.23 -16.45
CA GLN A 322 -2.15 -21.88 -15.90
C GLN A 322 -1.56 -20.67 -16.63
N ARG A 323 -1.65 -20.66 -17.96
CA ARG A 323 -1.20 -19.56 -18.81
C ARG A 323 -1.98 -18.27 -18.55
N MET A 324 -3.30 -18.32 -18.40
CA MET A 324 -4.11 -17.13 -18.10
C MET A 324 -3.89 -16.59 -16.68
N MET A 325 -3.53 -17.46 -15.73
CA MET A 325 -3.17 -17.07 -14.36
C MET A 325 -1.71 -16.64 -14.20
N GLY A 326 -0.92 -16.61 -15.29
CA GLY A 326 0.49 -16.20 -15.25
C GLY A 326 1.41 -17.18 -14.52
N LEU A 327 0.97 -18.42 -14.35
CA LEU A 327 1.72 -19.50 -13.72
C LEU A 327 2.66 -20.09 -14.77
N LYS A 328 3.96 -20.14 -14.49
CA LYS A 328 4.99 -20.77 -15.33
C LYS A 328 5.53 -22.02 -14.67
#